data_AF-A0A429AEL3-F1
#
_entry.id   AF-A0A429AEL3-F1
#
_cell.length_a   1.000
_cell.length_b   1.000
_cell.length_c   1.000
_cell.angle_alpha   90.00
_cell.angle_beta   90.00
_cell.angle_gamma   90.00
#
_symmetry.space_group_name_H-M   'P 1'
#
loop_
_entity.id
_entity.type
_entity.pdbx_description
1 polymer ?
#
loop_
_entity_poly.entity_id
_entity_poly.type
_entity_poly.pdbx_seq_one_letter_code
_entity_poly.pdbx_strand_id
1 'polypeptide(L)'
;MSARTAVRYLMTRAFIEIRATTHIVKRELQSEDLERARARIDRIRMIADICHNLPGDFRPGSEREREQRAMESLKWHLRELEPDDRSALWVQTELDDFGYDYRPLLPQHVRDRLTQQ
;
A
#
# COMPACT_ATOMS: atom_id res chain seq x y z
N MET A 1 10.29 -10.57 -10.41
CA MET A 1 9.54 -10.61 -9.13
C MET A 1 8.06 -10.67 -9.45
N SER A 2 7.25 -11.45 -8.74
CA SER A 2 5.81 -11.62 -9.05
C SER A 2 4.94 -10.61 -8.31
N ALA A 3 3.79 -10.25 -8.88
CA ALA A 3 2.79 -9.37 -8.27
C ALA A 3 2.31 -9.94 -6.93
N ARG A 4 2.11 -11.27 -6.83
CA ARG A 4 1.76 -11.92 -5.55
C ARG A 4 2.83 -11.72 -4.48
N THR A 5 4.09 -11.71 -4.87
CA THR A 5 5.19 -11.50 -3.92
C THR A 5 5.21 -10.06 -3.43
N ALA A 6 4.97 -9.10 -4.34
CA ALA A 6 4.80 -7.69 -3.99
C ALA A 6 3.61 -7.44 -3.06
N VAL A 7 2.44 -8.02 -3.35
CA VAL A 7 1.25 -7.92 -2.47
C VAL A 7 1.53 -8.50 -1.08
N ARG A 8 2.17 -9.66 -0.99
CA ARG A 8 2.56 -10.26 0.29
C ARG A 8 3.56 -9.38 1.06
N TYR A 9 4.48 -8.74 0.35
CA TYR A 9 5.40 -7.77 0.94
C TYR A 9 4.63 -6.58 1.52
N LEU A 10 3.74 -5.95 0.75
CA LEU A 10 2.89 -4.84 1.21
C LEU A 10 2.11 -5.20 2.48
N MET A 11 1.48 -6.37 2.53
CA MET A 11 0.78 -6.84 3.74
C MET A 11 1.71 -7.00 4.94
N THR A 12 2.92 -7.51 4.72
CA THR A 12 3.94 -7.68 5.78
C THR A 12 4.37 -6.33 6.32
N ARG A 13 4.66 -5.38 5.43
CA ARG A 13 5.06 -4.00 5.76
C ARG A 13 3.97 -3.26 6.50
N ALA A 14 2.74 -3.34 6.02
CA ALA A 14 1.57 -2.78 6.69
C ALA A 14 1.41 -3.31 8.12
N PHE A 15 1.54 -4.63 8.33
CA PHE A 15 1.45 -5.21 9.67
C PHE A 15 2.52 -4.65 10.62
N ILE A 16 3.78 -4.58 10.15
CA ILE A 16 4.90 -4.02 10.93
C ILE A 16 4.63 -2.55 11.27
N GLU A 17 4.23 -1.75 10.28
CA GLU A 17 4.01 -0.31 10.43
C GLU A 17 2.82 -0.01 11.36
N ILE A 18 1.69 -0.70 11.19
CA ILE A 18 0.52 -0.55 12.06
C ILE A 18 0.90 -0.86 13.50
N ARG A 19 1.63 -1.95 13.74
CA ARG A 19 2.04 -2.35 15.09
C ARG A 19 2.99 -1.32 15.71
N ALA A 20 4.00 -0.87 14.98
CA ALA A 20 4.94 0.13 15.45
C ALA A 20 4.22 1.46 15.76
N THR A 21 3.34 1.90 14.86
CA THR A 21 2.58 3.14 15.00
C THR A 21 1.60 3.08 16.18
N THR A 22 0.96 1.94 16.42
CA THR A 22 0.04 1.75 17.56
C THR A 22 0.76 1.93 18.90
N HIS A 23 2.00 1.46 19.02
CA HIS A 23 2.81 1.69 20.23
C HIS A 23 3.12 3.18 20.46
N ILE A 24 3.33 3.95 19.39
CA ILE A 24 3.56 5.39 19.46
C ILE A 24 2.28 6.13 19.86
N VAL A 25 1.15 5.81 19.20
CA VAL A 25 -0.17 6.39 19.52
C VAL A 25 -0.50 6.22 21.00
N LYS A 26 -0.24 5.04 21.57
CA LYS A 26 -0.48 4.80 23.00
C LYS A 26 0.30 5.77 23.90
N ARG A 27 1.55 6.10 23.54
CA ARG A 27 2.37 7.06 24.29
C ARG A 27 1.87 8.49 24.11
N GLU A 28 1.53 8.89 22.88
CA GLU A 28 1.01 10.23 22.56
C GLU A 28 -0.32 10.51 23.28
N LEU A 29 -1.21 9.51 23.36
CA LEU A 29 -2.45 9.60 24.13
C LEU A 29 -2.20 9.73 25.64
N GLN A 30 -1.16 9.08 26.18
CA GLN A 30 -0.77 9.21 27.58
C GLN A 30 -0.15 10.58 27.90
N SER A 31 0.46 11.23 26.91
CA SER A 31 1.00 12.59 27.02
C SER A 31 0.01 13.68 26.61
N GLU A 32 -1.27 13.34 26.39
CA GLU A 32 -2.34 14.25 25.96
C GLU A 32 -2.07 15.00 24.64
N ASP A 33 -1.17 14.50 23.78
CA ASP A 33 -0.91 15.06 22.44
C ASP A 33 -1.88 14.46 21.41
N LEU A 34 -3.13 14.94 21.45
CA LEU A 34 -4.24 14.37 20.69
C LEU A 34 -4.12 14.60 19.17
N GLU A 35 -3.53 15.73 18.75
CA GLU A 35 -3.35 16.05 17.33
C GLU A 35 -2.39 15.05 16.66
N ARG A 36 -1.24 14.76 17.29
CA ARG A 36 -0.31 13.76 16.77
C ARG A 36 -0.90 12.36 16.78
N ALA A 37 -1.56 11.99 17.88
CA ALA A 37 -2.23 10.70 17.97
C ALA A 37 -3.28 10.53 16.85
N ARG A 38 -4.06 11.57 16.55
CA ARG A 38 -5.05 11.56 15.46
C ARG A 38 -4.41 11.36 14.10
N ALA A 39 -3.35 12.12 13.78
CA ALA A 39 -2.64 11.97 12.51
C ALA A 39 -2.06 10.56 12.32
N ARG A 40 -1.57 9.93 13.40
CA ARG A 40 -1.07 8.55 13.39
C ARG A 40 -2.19 7.53 13.22
N ILE A 41 -3.34 7.73 13.86
CA ILE A 41 -4.53 6.87 13.68
C ILE A 41 -5.03 6.94 12.24
N ASP A 42 -5.07 8.13 11.64
CA ASP A 42 -5.49 8.30 10.24
C ASP A 42 -4.53 7.57 9.28
N ARG A 43 -3.22 7.58 9.58
CA ARG A 43 -2.24 6.78 8.84
C ARG A 43 -2.46 5.27 9.01
N ILE A 44 -2.74 4.79 10.22
CA ILE A 44 -3.08 3.38 10.47
C ILE A 44 -4.31 2.96 9.65
N ARG A 45 -5.36 3.79 9.66
CA ARG A 45 -6.60 3.54 8.90
C ARG A 45 -6.33 3.41 7.41
N MET A 46 -5.61 4.37 6.84
CA MET A 46 -5.22 4.33 5.43
C MET A 46 -4.49 3.03 5.06
N ILE A 47 -3.50 2.61 5.85
CA ILE A 47 -2.75 1.37 5.60
C ILE A 47 -3.62 0.13 5.76
N ALA A 48 -4.50 0.12 6.77
CA ALA A 48 -5.45 -0.96 6.99
C ALA A 48 -6.45 -1.09 5.83
N ASP A 49 -6.93 0.02 5.30
CA ASP A 49 -7.87 0.05 4.15
C ASP A 49 -7.22 -0.51 2.88
N ILE A 50 -5.94 -0.17 2.63
CA ILE A 50 -5.16 -0.78 1.55
C ILE A 50 -5.12 -2.30 1.73
N CYS A 51 -4.77 -2.76 2.92
CA CYS A 51 -4.56 -4.18 3.19
C CYS A 51 -5.85 -4.99 3.34
N HIS A 52 -7.00 -4.35 3.54
CA HIS A 52 -8.27 -5.06 3.73
C HIS A 52 -8.65 -5.92 2.52
N ASN A 53 -8.29 -5.47 1.31
CA ASN A 53 -8.69 -6.12 0.06
C ASN A 53 -7.65 -7.14 -0.46
N LEU A 54 -6.39 -7.03 -0.04
CA LEU A 54 -5.28 -7.86 -0.51
C LEU A 54 -5.37 -9.36 -0.16
N PRO A 55 -5.95 -9.79 0.98
CA PRO A 55 -6.12 -11.22 1.28
C PRO A 55 -6.91 -11.99 0.20
N GLY A 56 -7.79 -11.31 -0.54
CA GLY A 56 -8.54 -11.87 -1.65
C GLY A 56 -7.64 -12.45 -2.75
N ASP A 57 -6.43 -11.92 -2.91
CA ASP A 57 -5.47 -12.34 -3.92
C ASP A 57 -4.92 -13.75 -3.63
N PHE A 58 -4.93 -14.16 -2.37
CA PHE A 58 -4.44 -15.46 -1.91
C PHE A 58 -5.51 -16.55 -1.83
N ARG A 59 -6.76 -16.24 -2.22
CA ARG A 59 -7.81 -17.27 -2.32
C ARG A 59 -7.37 -18.44 -3.21
N PRO A 60 -7.86 -19.68 -2.96
CA PRO A 60 -7.57 -20.83 -3.81
C PRO A 60 -7.85 -20.56 -5.30
N GLY A 61 -7.10 -21.23 -6.18
CA GLY A 61 -7.16 -21.05 -7.63
C GLY A 61 -5.88 -21.56 -8.29
N SER A 62 -5.77 -21.42 -9.61
CA SER A 62 -4.51 -21.65 -10.32
C SER A 62 -3.47 -20.58 -9.98
N GLU A 63 -2.19 -20.86 -10.26
CA GLU A 63 -1.13 -19.86 -10.12
C GLU A 63 -1.38 -18.61 -10.95
N ARG A 64 -1.85 -18.80 -12.19
CA ARG A 64 -2.16 -17.71 -13.12
C ARG A 64 -3.29 -16.82 -12.60
N GLU A 65 -4.37 -17.40 -12.09
CA GLU A 65 -5.50 -16.61 -11.56
C GLU A 65 -5.12 -15.82 -10.31
N ARG A 66 -4.33 -16.40 -9.42
CA ARG A 66 -3.82 -15.68 -8.24
C ARG A 66 -2.89 -14.53 -8.63
N GLU A 67 -2.05 -14.74 -9.64
CA GLU A 67 -1.16 -13.70 -10.16
C GLU A 67 -1.97 -12.57 -10.80
N GLN A 68 -2.98 -12.89 -11.62
CA GLN A 68 -3.87 -11.90 -12.21
C GLN A 68 -4.59 -11.07 -11.14
N ARG A 69 -5.14 -11.71 -10.10
CA ARG A 69 -5.78 -10.99 -8.98
C ARG A 69 -4.83 -10.00 -8.31
N ALA A 70 -3.62 -10.45 -7.99
CA ALA A 70 -2.60 -9.57 -7.42
C ALA A 70 -2.27 -8.39 -8.34
N MET A 71 -2.16 -8.62 -9.66
CA MET A 71 -1.96 -7.54 -10.62
C MET A 71 -3.11 -6.54 -10.65
N GLU A 72 -4.36 -7.00 -10.64
CA GLU A 72 -5.54 -6.12 -10.60
C GLU A 72 -5.62 -5.33 -9.29
N SER A 73 -5.29 -5.94 -8.16
CA SER A 73 -5.22 -5.25 -6.86
C SER A 73 -4.16 -4.14 -6.88
N LEU A 74 -2.95 -4.44 -7.37
CA LEU A 74 -1.89 -3.42 -7.52
C LEU A 74 -2.31 -2.31 -8.48
N LYS A 75 -2.91 -2.66 -9.62
CA LYS A 75 -3.43 -1.70 -10.59
C LYS A 75 -4.49 -0.80 -9.98
N TRP A 76 -5.40 -1.35 -9.18
CA TRP A 76 -6.42 -0.56 -8.48
C TRP A 76 -5.81 0.45 -7.52
N HIS A 77 -4.85 0.02 -6.70
CA HIS A 77 -4.18 0.90 -5.73
C HIS A 77 -3.29 1.97 -6.37
N LEU A 78 -2.83 1.76 -7.61
CA LEU A 78 -1.94 2.67 -8.32
C LEU A 78 -2.62 3.46 -9.45
N ARG A 79 -3.93 3.25 -9.68
CA ARG A 79 -4.66 3.76 -10.85
C ARG A 79 -4.63 5.28 -10.98
N GLU A 80 -4.63 5.96 -9.84
CA GLU A 80 -4.73 7.40 -9.65
C GLU A 80 -3.52 7.81 -8.81
N LEU A 81 -2.31 7.50 -9.28
CA LEU A 81 -1.07 8.03 -8.72
C LEU A 81 -1.07 9.55 -8.91
N GLU A 82 -1.82 10.21 -8.03
CA GLU A 82 -1.98 11.65 -7.92
C GLU A 82 -1.10 12.15 -6.79
N PRO A 83 -0.54 13.37 -6.90
CA PRO A 83 0.37 13.92 -5.89
C PRO A 83 -0.20 13.96 -4.46
N ASP A 84 -1.52 13.99 -4.32
CA ASP A 84 -2.20 14.09 -3.02
C ASP A 84 -2.79 12.75 -2.53
N ASP A 85 -2.76 11.69 -3.35
CA ASP A 85 -3.24 10.37 -2.93
C ASP A 85 -2.18 9.66 -2.09
N ARG A 86 -2.24 9.92 -0.78
CA ARG A 86 -1.36 9.31 0.23
C ARG A 86 -1.39 7.77 0.21
N SER A 87 -2.48 7.15 -0.25
CA SER A 87 -2.58 5.68 -0.32
C SER A 87 -1.76 5.14 -1.48
N ALA A 88 -1.97 5.72 -2.67
CA ALA A 88 -1.23 5.35 -3.87
C ALA A 88 0.27 5.63 -3.71
N LEU A 89 0.64 6.76 -3.09
CA LEU A 89 2.02 7.10 -2.76
C LEU A 89 2.67 6.13 -1.77
N TRP A 90 1.92 5.69 -0.75
CA TRP A 90 2.43 4.69 0.19
C TRP A 90 2.71 3.36 -0.52
N VAL A 91 1.77 2.89 -1.35
CA VAL A 91 1.97 1.66 -2.14
C VAL A 91 3.15 1.80 -3.09
N GLN A 92 3.25 2.94 -3.79
CA GLN A 92 4.35 3.25 -4.69
C GLN A 92 5.70 3.14 -3.97
N THR A 93 5.84 3.86 -2.84
CA THR A 93 7.07 3.90 -2.05
C THR A 93 7.51 2.52 -1.60
N GLU A 94 6.58 1.72 -1.06
CA GLU A 94 6.91 0.38 -0.58
C GLU A 94 7.27 -0.57 -1.74
N LEU A 95 6.68 -0.41 -2.92
CA LEU A 95 7.04 -1.20 -4.11
C LEU A 95 8.39 -0.81 -4.70
N ASP A 96 8.72 0.49 -4.69
CA ASP A 96 10.03 0.99 -5.10
C ASP A 96 11.13 0.48 -4.15
N ASP A 97 10.92 0.57 -2.83
CA ASP A 97 11.82 0.02 -1.81
C ASP A 97 12.00 -1.49 -1.95
N PHE A 98 10.94 -2.20 -2.36
CA PHE A 98 11.01 -3.65 -2.59
C PHE A 98 11.69 -4.02 -3.92
N GLY A 99 11.75 -3.09 -4.89
CA GLY A 99 12.26 -3.32 -6.23
C GLY A 99 11.27 -4.01 -7.18
N TYR A 100 9.96 -3.83 -6.97
CA TYR A 100 8.93 -4.35 -7.87
C TYR A 100 8.60 -3.32 -8.96
N ASP A 101 8.79 -3.68 -10.24
CA ASP A 101 8.45 -2.80 -11.37
C ASP A 101 6.94 -2.77 -11.63
N TYR A 102 6.25 -1.82 -10.98
CA TYR A 102 4.80 -1.62 -11.14
C TYR A 102 4.43 -0.73 -12.33
N ARG A 103 5.40 -0.06 -12.98
CA ARG A 103 5.15 0.86 -14.11
C ARG A 103 4.30 0.23 -15.22
N PRO A 104 4.48 -1.05 -15.61
CA PRO A 104 3.62 -1.68 -16.63
C PRO A 104 2.14 -1.79 -16.24
N LEU A 105 1.81 -1.71 -14.94
CA LEU A 105 0.43 -1.78 -14.43
C LEU A 105 -0.29 -0.43 -14.49
N LEU A 106 0.47 0.66 -14.64
CA LEU A 106 -0.07 2.01 -14.63
C LEU A 106 -0.78 2.33 -15.95
N PRO A 107 -1.86 3.14 -15.92
CA PRO A 107 -2.41 3.74 -17.13
C PRO A 107 -1.36 4.56 -17.88
N GLN A 108 -1.44 4.60 -19.22
CA GLN A 108 -0.47 5.32 -20.06
C GLN A 108 -0.27 6.78 -19.61
N HIS A 109 -1.35 7.51 -19.36
CA HIS A 109 -1.28 8.90 -18.94
C HIS A 109 -0.56 9.10 -17.59
N VAL A 110 -0.63 8.13 -16.68
CA VAL A 110 0.12 8.19 -15.41
C VAL A 110 1.60 7.98 -15.67
N ARG A 111 1.96 7.00 -16.51
CA ARG A 111 3.35 6.76 -16.90
C ARG A 111 3.98 7.99 -17.55
N ASP A 112 3.26 8.63 -18.45
CA ASP A 112 3.75 9.82 -19.18
C ASP A 112 4.00 11.00 -18.24
N ARG A 113 3.25 11.12 -17.14
CA ARG A 113 3.52 12.13 -16.09
C ARG A 113 4.77 11.80 -15.28
N LEU A 114 4.97 10.52 -14.93
CA LEU A 114 6.11 10.08 -14.12
C LEU A 114 7.45 10.19 -14.86
N THR A 115 7.45 10.17 -16.20
CA THR A 115 8.67 10.36 -17.01
C THR A 115 9.06 11.82 -17.22
N GLN A 116 8.20 12.76 -16.84
CA GLN A 116 8.42 14.21 -16.97
C GLN A 116 8.90 14.87 -15.65
N GLN A 117 8.98 14.11 -14.56
CA GLN A 117 9.50 14.51 -13.25
C GLN A 117 10.96 14.11 -13.09
#